data_AF-A0A1G2WHF2-F1
#
_entry.id   AF-A0A1G2WHF2-F1
#
_cell.length_a   1.000
_cell.length_b   1.000
_cell.length_c   1.000
_cell.angle_alpha   90.00
_cell.angle_beta   90.00
_cell.angle_gamma   90.00
#
_symmetry.space_group_name_H-M   'P 1'
#
loop_
_entity.id
_entity.type
_entity.pdbx_description
1 polymer ?
#
loop_
_entity_poly.entity_id
_entity_poly.type
_entity_poly.pdbx_seq_one_letter_code
_entity_poly.pdbx_strand_id
1 'polypeptide(L)'
;RTFKIAVKLQTYLRKYGVLSVFLASFVGIITPLCACGTLTTAISLLFAGIPLAPVMALMVTSPLLSPSTYLLTLNDLGPEWTVIRTVSAYSMGCFAGLVTHYMSKHGSFNKNDIFIEGAIIRGDFHDDDYPDERLRCNCRRNFGNRVAVKTGNKFLVFLAKSSEMLWVVGKYVLVGVIVGAVVERYMPTEWIYRFFGQKDPLNVVWITLASVPMFLHQISVSSILFHIKSSLGGTLDSSAALAFMIGGPVTAVPTMVLFWTFFKKRVFVLYMLICFSGTLLIAYTFQFLIFAPGVDLGNPLLKAVNSLSGGTSTVILKNSPNVRMVMDPAGKGIIATYTNDLDGQGGIVFDASPLRFSTPLANSYDNRTYILNVATWLEENSSAPAQKQILVYSMADSSADKASMPLGEMVLVDLAKEGFTVKMVRRKDIPQVSRQLLAECGQLWLFFDRQAKNGLSAGELQTLADHNANNRGTLVIAADPQPDGFGEQAVNRLSSPYGVQFSGMVQNPDKIHVSVASSFFNRASDLLGTVLKIVKKA
;
A
#
# COMPACT_ATOMS: atom_id res chain seq x y z
N ARG A 1 -2.75 -19.61 41.70
CA ARG A 1 -3.73 -18.58 41.25
C ARG A 1 -3.50 -18.14 39.79
N THR A 2 -2.25 -18.08 39.32
CA THR A 2 -1.82 -17.75 37.94
C THR A 2 -2.34 -18.69 36.84
N PHE A 3 -2.64 -19.95 37.15
CA PHE A 3 -3.17 -20.91 36.18
C PHE A 3 -4.68 -20.80 35.88
N LYS A 4 -5.48 -20.04 36.65
CA LYS A 4 -6.93 -19.97 36.42
C LYS A 4 -7.30 -19.30 35.08
N ILE A 5 -6.55 -18.30 34.66
CA ILE A 5 -6.77 -17.60 33.37
C ILE A 5 -6.34 -18.50 32.22
N ALA A 6 -5.17 -19.13 32.32
CA ALA A 6 -4.69 -20.09 31.32
C ALA A 6 -5.64 -21.27 31.15
N VAL A 7 -6.17 -21.83 32.24
CA VAL A 7 -7.17 -22.91 32.21
C VAL A 7 -8.49 -22.43 31.63
N LYS A 8 -8.99 -21.24 32.00
CA LYS A 8 -10.20 -20.68 31.36
C LYS A 8 -10.02 -20.48 29.85
N LEU A 9 -8.88 -19.92 29.44
CA LEU A 9 -8.56 -19.70 28.04
C LEU A 9 -8.44 -21.03 27.29
N GLN A 10 -7.80 -22.04 27.89
CA GLN A 10 -7.72 -23.39 27.35
C GLN A 10 -9.11 -24.02 27.17
N THR A 11 -9.99 -23.92 28.16
CA THR A 11 -11.36 -24.47 28.09
C THR A 11 -12.20 -23.74 27.04
N TYR A 12 -12.09 -22.41 26.96
CA TYR A 12 -12.75 -21.60 25.93
C TYR A 12 -12.26 -21.98 24.53
N LEU A 13 -10.96 -21.90 24.25
CA LEU A 13 -10.39 -22.20 22.93
C LEU A 13 -10.65 -23.65 22.49
N ARG A 14 -10.65 -24.60 23.43
CA ARG A 14 -10.96 -26.01 23.15
C ARG A 14 -12.46 -26.24 22.90
N LYS A 15 -13.35 -25.47 23.52
CA LYS A 15 -14.81 -25.53 23.30
C LYS A 15 -15.24 -24.97 21.95
N TYR A 16 -14.55 -23.93 21.46
CA TYR A 16 -14.92 -23.21 20.24
C TYR A 16 -14.34 -23.82 18.94
N GLY A 17 -13.53 -24.89 19.00
CA GLY A 17 -13.09 -25.63 17.82
C GLY A 17 -12.48 -24.73 16.74
N VAL A 18 -13.07 -24.72 15.54
CA VAL A 18 -12.63 -23.88 14.41
C VAL A 18 -12.75 -22.37 14.68
N LEU A 19 -13.72 -21.92 15.48
CA LEU A 19 -13.89 -20.49 15.80
C LEU A 19 -12.66 -19.92 16.55
N SER A 20 -11.94 -20.77 17.28
CA SER A 20 -10.71 -20.36 17.96
C SER A 20 -9.58 -19.96 16.99
N VAL A 21 -9.59 -20.43 15.75
CA VAL A 21 -8.63 -20.03 14.69
C VAL A 21 -8.87 -18.59 14.25
N PHE A 22 -10.13 -18.23 13.98
CA PHE A 22 -10.51 -16.88 13.59
C PHE A 22 -10.19 -15.87 14.70
N LEU A 23 -10.54 -16.23 15.95
CA LEU A 23 -10.24 -15.38 17.11
C LEU A 23 -8.73 -15.22 17.31
N ALA A 24 -7.94 -16.29 17.16
CA ALA A 24 -6.49 -16.21 17.28
C ALA A 24 -5.83 -15.37 16.18
N SER A 25 -6.34 -15.46 14.94
CA SER A 25 -5.88 -14.61 13.83
C SER A 25 -6.15 -13.13 14.11
N PHE A 26 -7.33 -12.81 14.63
CA PHE A 26 -7.69 -11.44 15.00
C PHE A 26 -6.81 -10.92 16.15
N VAL A 27 -6.55 -11.73 17.17
CA VAL A 27 -5.61 -11.39 18.24
C VAL A 27 -4.21 -11.16 17.67
N GLY A 28 -3.79 -11.96 16.68
CA GLY A 28 -2.51 -11.79 15.99
C GLY A 28 -2.31 -10.41 15.40
N ILE A 29 -3.32 -9.87 14.69
CA ILE A 29 -3.28 -8.52 14.08
C ILE A 29 -3.01 -7.43 15.11
N ILE A 30 -3.61 -7.58 16.29
CA ILE A 30 -3.53 -6.56 17.34
C ILE A 30 -2.21 -6.67 18.10
N THR A 31 -1.60 -7.86 18.13
CA THR A 31 -0.43 -8.14 18.97
C THR A 31 0.86 -7.74 18.24
N PRO A 32 1.61 -6.73 18.72
CA PRO A 32 2.81 -6.24 18.07
C PRO A 32 4.03 -7.12 18.38
N LEU A 33 3.94 -8.43 18.12
CA LEU A 33 5.08 -9.33 18.27
C LEU A 33 5.83 -9.45 16.95
N CYS A 34 7.15 -9.31 17.00
CA CYS A 34 7.99 -9.74 15.90
C CYS A 34 7.95 -11.27 15.77
N ALA A 35 8.27 -11.80 14.59
CA ALA A 35 8.20 -13.24 14.31
C ALA A 35 8.94 -14.11 15.36
N CYS A 36 10.09 -13.65 15.87
CA CYS A 36 10.82 -14.30 16.96
C CYS A 36 10.02 -14.34 18.28
N GLY A 37 9.35 -13.23 18.64
CA GLY A 37 8.54 -13.13 19.86
C GLY A 37 7.22 -13.89 19.75
N THR A 38 6.65 -13.98 18.55
CA THR A 38 5.44 -14.77 18.33
C THR A 38 5.72 -16.27 18.46
N LEU A 39 6.90 -16.74 18.04
CA LEU A 39 7.30 -18.14 18.19
C LEU A 39 7.47 -18.54 19.67
N THR A 40 8.09 -17.70 20.50
CA THR A 40 8.23 -17.98 21.94
C THR A 40 6.87 -17.98 22.66
N THR A 41 5.99 -17.08 22.24
CA THR A 41 4.60 -17.04 22.72
C THR A 41 3.84 -18.29 22.29
N ALA A 42 3.98 -18.72 21.03
CA ALA A 42 3.38 -19.94 20.49
C ALA A 42 3.80 -21.18 21.28
N ILE A 43 5.09 -21.33 21.56
CA ILE A 43 5.63 -22.42 22.38
C ILE A 43 5.00 -22.40 23.78
N SER A 44 4.91 -21.23 24.41
CA SER A 44 4.32 -21.08 25.74
C SER A 44 2.82 -21.43 25.77
N LEU A 45 2.07 -21.06 24.73
CA LEU A 45 0.65 -21.38 24.58
C LEU A 45 0.43 -22.88 24.35
N LEU A 46 1.29 -23.53 23.55
CA LEU A 46 1.27 -24.98 23.37
C LEU A 46 1.57 -25.71 24.68
N PHE A 47 2.50 -25.19 25.49
CA PHE A 47 2.77 -25.71 26.84
C PHE A 47 1.58 -25.54 27.80
N ALA A 48 0.84 -24.44 27.68
CA ALA A 48 -0.43 -24.27 28.39
C ALA A 48 -1.54 -25.22 27.90
N GLY A 49 -1.26 -26.05 26.90
CA GLY A 49 -2.15 -27.09 26.38
C GLY A 49 -3.21 -26.56 25.42
N ILE A 50 -2.99 -25.39 24.82
CA ILE A 50 -3.82 -24.82 23.75
C ILE A 50 -3.63 -25.66 22.48
N PRO A 51 -4.70 -25.89 21.68
CA PRO A 51 -4.58 -26.65 20.43
C PRO A 51 -3.58 -26.02 19.44
N LEU A 52 -2.97 -26.84 18.58
CA LEU A 52 -1.96 -26.38 17.62
C LEU A 52 -2.54 -25.38 16.59
N ALA A 53 -3.75 -25.60 16.11
CA ALA A 53 -4.36 -24.79 15.06
C ALA A 53 -4.49 -23.28 15.39
N PRO A 54 -5.07 -22.87 16.54
CA PRO A 54 -5.10 -21.47 16.95
C PRO A 54 -3.71 -20.87 17.18
N VAL A 55 -2.77 -21.68 17.68
CA VAL A 55 -1.39 -21.24 17.87
C VAL A 55 -0.73 -20.93 16.53
N MET A 56 -0.91 -21.79 15.53
CA MET A 56 -0.37 -21.56 14.17
C MET A 56 -0.97 -20.31 13.53
N ALA A 57 -2.28 -20.10 13.70
CA ALA A 57 -2.96 -18.89 13.22
C ALA A 57 -2.38 -17.61 13.83
N LEU A 58 -2.23 -17.57 15.16
CA LEU A 58 -1.60 -16.46 15.88
C LEU A 58 -0.15 -16.25 15.41
N MET A 59 0.59 -17.35 15.26
CA MET A 59 2.01 -17.35 14.92
C MET A 59 2.29 -16.80 13.52
N VAL A 60 1.39 -17.04 12.57
CA VAL A 60 1.49 -16.54 11.20
C VAL A 60 0.99 -15.10 11.07
N THR A 61 -0.11 -14.72 11.73
CA THR A 61 -0.69 -13.38 11.56
C THR A 61 0.09 -12.28 12.26
N SER A 62 0.61 -12.52 13.46
CA SER A 62 1.29 -11.48 14.25
C SER A 62 2.53 -10.87 13.58
N PRO A 63 3.40 -11.62 12.87
CA PRO A 63 4.50 -11.00 12.12
C PRO A 63 4.09 -10.39 10.78
N LEU A 64 2.82 -10.44 10.38
CA LEU A 64 2.35 -9.82 9.13
C LEU A 64 1.82 -8.41 9.33
N LEU A 65 1.16 -8.20 10.47
CA LEU A 65 0.48 -6.96 10.78
C LEU A 65 0.51 -6.67 12.28
N SER A 66 0.65 -5.39 12.57
CA SER A 66 0.61 -4.80 13.90
C SER A 66 0.01 -3.39 13.81
N PRO A 67 -0.42 -2.78 14.93
CA PRO A 67 -0.86 -1.39 14.93
C PRO A 67 0.18 -0.42 14.35
N SER A 68 1.48 -0.68 14.56
CA SER A 68 2.57 0.15 14.05
C SER A 68 2.75 0.00 12.54
N THR A 69 2.75 -1.24 12.02
CA THR A 69 2.90 -1.49 10.58
C THR A 69 1.68 -1.05 9.79
N TYR A 70 0.48 -1.13 10.38
CA TYR A 70 -0.74 -0.59 9.79
C TYR A 70 -0.60 0.91 9.51
N LEU A 71 -0.17 1.68 10.51
CA LEU A 71 0.02 3.13 10.36
C LEU A 71 1.12 3.50 9.37
N LEU A 72 2.20 2.73 9.33
CA LEU A 72 3.27 2.95 8.35
C LEU A 72 2.82 2.61 6.93
N THR A 73 2.12 1.49 6.75
CA THR A 73 1.55 1.13 5.43
C THR A 73 0.57 2.20 4.96
N LEU A 74 -0.20 2.79 5.88
CA LEU A 74 -1.15 3.86 5.57
C LEU A 74 -0.47 5.12 5.06
N ASN A 75 0.66 5.50 5.68
CA ASN A 75 1.44 6.67 5.28
C ASN A 75 2.25 6.42 3.99
N ASP A 76 2.93 5.27 3.91
CA ASP A 76 3.87 4.97 2.82
C ASP A 76 3.12 4.54 1.54
N LEU A 77 2.13 3.66 1.65
CA LEU A 77 1.46 3.02 0.51
C LEU A 77 0.00 3.45 0.32
N GLY A 78 -0.60 4.09 1.32
CA GLY A 78 -1.98 4.58 1.28
C GLY A 78 -3.03 3.62 1.88
N PRO A 79 -4.29 4.07 1.95
CA PRO A 79 -5.37 3.33 2.62
C PRO A 79 -5.73 2.02 1.91
N GLU A 80 -5.66 1.99 0.58
CA GLU A 80 -6.00 0.79 -0.21
C GLU A 80 -5.05 -0.36 0.11
N TRP A 81 -3.73 -0.10 0.05
CA TRP A 81 -2.70 -1.07 0.41
C TRP A 81 -2.79 -1.53 1.86
N THR A 82 -3.18 -0.62 2.75
CA THR A 82 -3.35 -0.92 4.17
C THR A 82 -4.48 -1.92 4.40
N VAL A 83 -5.63 -1.75 3.74
CA VAL A 83 -6.72 -2.71 3.86
C VAL A 83 -6.36 -4.04 3.19
N ILE A 84 -5.74 -4.00 2.01
CA ILE A 84 -5.27 -5.21 1.30
C ILE A 84 -4.34 -6.03 2.20
N ARG A 85 -3.34 -5.38 2.81
CA ARG A 85 -2.43 -6.02 3.76
C ARG A 85 -3.17 -6.61 4.94
N THR A 86 -4.13 -5.86 5.49
CA THR A 86 -4.90 -6.29 6.67
C THR A 86 -5.73 -7.54 6.40
N VAL A 87 -6.49 -7.53 5.30
CA VAL A 87 -7.31 -8.67 4.89
C VAL A 87 -6.43 -9.86 4.55
N SER A 88 -5.30 -9.64 3.87
CA SER A 88 -4.34 -10.68 3.52
C SER A 88 -3.71 -11.32 4.77
N ALA A 89 -3.29 -10.51 5.74
CA ALA A 89 -2.72 -11.01 7.00
C ALA A 89 -3.73 -11.83 7.82
N TYR A 90 -4.99 -11.37 7.87
CA TYR A 90 -6.07 -12.11 8.53
C TYR A 90 -6.35 -13.44 7.82
N SER A 91 -6.51 -13.40 6.50
CA SER A 91 -6.77 -14.58 5.66
C SER A 91 -5.65 -15.61 5.77
N MET A 92 -4.39 -15.15 5.83
CA MET A 92 -3.22 -16.02 5.98
C MET A 92 -3.22 -16.76 7.32
N GLY A 93 -3.58 -16.09 8.41
CA GLY A 93 -3.76 -16.72 9.72
C GLY A 93 -4.87 -17.76 9.74
N CYS A 94 -6.02 -17.39 9.17
CA CYS A 94 -7.17 -18.29 9.06
C CYS A 94 -6.80 -19.53 8.24
N PHE A 95 -6.14 -19.34 7.09
CA PHE A 95 -5.64 -20.41 6.25
C PHE A 95 -4.69 -21.33 7.02
N ALA A 96 -3.66 -20.77 7.67
CA ALA A 96 -2.69 -21.55 8.43
C ALA A 96 -3.34 -22.36 9.56
N GLY A 97 -4.26 -21.77 10.31
CA GLY A 97 -4.97 -22.45 11.39
C GLY A 97 -5.95 -23.51 10.90
N LEU A 98 -6.69 -23.26 9.82
CA LEU A 98 -7.65 -24.20 9.24
C LEU A 98 -6.95 -25.42 8.64
N VAL A 99 -5.88 -25.21 7.87
CA VAL A 99 -5.06 -26.29 7.31
C VAL A 99 -4.47 -27.13 8.45
N THR A 100 -3.92 -26.49 9.48
CA THR A 100 -3.40 -27.19 10.66
C THR A 100 -4.50 -27.98 11.38
N HIS A 101 -5.71 -27.43 11.51
CA HIS A 101 -6.84 -28.12 12.13
C HIS A 101 -7.24 -29.37 11.35
N TYR A 102 -7.35 -29.26 10.03
CA TYR A 102 -7.68 -30.37 9.14
C TYR A 102 -6.63 -31.49 9.21
N MET A 103 -5.34 -31.14 9.14
CA MET A 103 -4.24 -32.11 9.23
C MET A 103 -4.15 -32.78 10.60
N SER A 104 -4.43 -32.05 11.68
CA SER A 104 -4.48 -32.61 13.02
C SER A 104 -5.63 -33.62 13.18
N LYS A 105 -6.76 -33.41 12.49
CA LYS A 105 -7.92 -34.33 12.52
C LYS A 105 -7.65 -35.63 11.77
N HIS A 106 -6.88 -35.59 10.68
CA HIS A 106 -6.47 -36.76 9.89
C HIS A 106 -5.31 -37.57 10.50
N GLY A 107 -4.96 -37.32 11.77
CA GLY A 107 -3.97 -38.13 12.50
C GLY A 107 -2.50 -37.85 12.16
N SER A 108 -2.19 -36.80 11.39
CA SER A 108 -0.80 -36.47 11.03
C SER A 108 0.05 -35.96 12.21
N PHE A 109 -0.56 -35.50 13.30
CA PHE A 109 0.16 -34.94 14.45
C PHE A 109 -0.46 -35.37 15.79
N ASN A 110 0.24 -36.25 16.51
CA ASN A 110 0.01 -36.45 17.94
C ASN A 110 0.77 -35.41 18.75
N LYS A 111 0.23 -34.96 19.90
CA LYS A 111 0.86 -33.94 20.77
C LYS A 111 2.32 -34.23 21.13
N ASN A 112 2.69 -35.51 21.21
CA ASN A 112 4.04 -35.96 21.55
C ASN A 112 5.05 -35.87 20.38
N ASP A 113 4.58 -35.62 19.16
CA ASP A 113 5.40 -35.58 17.94
C ASP A 113 5.72 -34.17 17.44
N ILE A 114 5.27 -33.14 18.14
CA ILE A 114 5.40 -31.74 17.71
C ILE A 114 6.80 -31.19 18.05
N PHE A 115 7.29 -31.46 19.26
CA PHE A 115 8.54 -30.90 19.77
C PHE A 115 9.71 -31.89 19.68
N ILE A 116 10.93 -31.36 19.55
CA ILE A 116 12.16 -32.16 19.69
C ILE A 116 12.24 -32.71 21.12
N GLU A 117 12.68 -33.96 21.25
CA GLU A 117 12.86 -34.61 22.55
C GLU A 117 13.88 -33.81 23.39
N GLY A 118 13.51 -33.43 24.62
CA GLY A 118 14.33 -32.57 25.48
C GLY A 118 14.07 -31.05 25.36
N ALA A 119 13.27 -30.57 24.39
CA ALA A 119 12.81 -29.17 24.34
C ALA A 119 11.70 -28.86 25.35
N ILE A 120 11.27 -29.88 26.10
CA ILE A 120 10.07 -29.89 26.93
C ILE A 120 10.49 -29.95 28.40
N ILE A 121 10.10 -28.96 29.19
CA ILE A 121 10.18 -29.05 30.66
C ILE A 121 8.92 -29.82 31.10
N ARG A 122 9.06 -31.10 31.42
CA ARG A 122 7.95 -32.00 31.81
C ARG A 122 7.96 -32.22 33.33
N GLY A 123 6.80 -32.02 33.97
CA GLY A 123 6.38 -32.64 35.23
C GLY A 123 7.03 -32.17 36.54
N ASP A 124 6.20 -31.68 37.45
CA ASP A 124 6.50 -31.32 38.84
C ASP A 124 6.36 -32.54 39.79
N PHE A 125 7.18 -33.58 39.62
CA PHE A 125 7.44 -34.50 40.74
C PHE A 125 8.70 -34.04 41.48
N HIS A 126 8.51 -33.63 42.74
CA HIS A 126 9.60 -33.25 43.65
C HIS A 126 10.25 -34.49 44.26
N ASP A 127 10.70 -35.40 43.39
CA ASP A 127 11.40 -36.63 43.77
C ASP A 127 12.50 -36.89 42.74
N ASP A 128 13.75 -36.63 43.14
CA ASP A 128 14.93 -36.77 42.27
C ASP A 128 15.21 -38.26 41.93
N ASP A 129 14.63 -39.19 42.69
CA ASP A 129 14.79 -40.65 42.56
C ASP A 129 13.65 -41.32 41.78
N TYR A 130 12.70 -40.55 41.24
CA TYR A 130 11.58 -41.10 40.48
C TYR A 130 12.09 -41.89 39.25
N PRO A 131 11.62 -43.13 39.00
CA PRO A 131 12.18 -44.02 37.99
C PRO A 131 12.04 -43.50 36.55
N ASP A 132 11.05 -42.64 36.28
CA ASP A 132 10.85 -42.02 34.97
C ASP A 132 11.46 -40.60 34.93
N GLU A 133 12.60 -40.46 34.25
CA GLU A 133 13.36 -39.21 34.13
C GLU A 133 12.52 -38.06 33.52
N ARG A 134 11.46 -38.40 32.77
CA ARG A 134 10.53 -37.45 32.14
C ARG A 134 9.57 -36.76 33.11
N LEU A 135 9.46 -37.24 34.36
CA LEU A 135 8.52 -36.73 35.36
C LEU A 135 9.18 -35.92 36.48
N ARG A 136 10.52 -35.86 36.52
CA ARG A 136 11.31 -35.21 37.59
C ARG A 136 11.30 -33.67 37.50
N CYS A 137 11.20 -32.98 38.65
CA CYS A 137 11.25 -31.51 38.67
C CYS A 137 12.63 -30.96 38.26
N ASN A 138 12.66 -29.95 37.39
CA ASN A 138 13.86 -29.17 37.03
C ASN A 138 14.15 -27.99 38.00
N CYS A 139 13.67 -28.10 39.25
CA CYS A 139 13.69 -27.05 40.26
C CYS A 139 15.12 -26.58 40.62
N ARG A 140 16.11 -27.50 40.58
CA ARG A 140 17.51 -27.24 40.95
C ARG A 140 18.47 -26.98 39.78
N ARG A 141 18.06 -27.29 38.54
CA ARG A 141 18.95 -27.30 37.37
C ARG A 141 18.99 -25.94 36.65
N ASN A 142 17.85 -25.25 36.57
CA ASN A 142 17.72 -23.96 35.91
C ASN A 142 17.95 -22.80 36.91
N PHE A 143 18.77 -21.82 36.55
CA PHE A 143 19.01 -20.56 37.28
C PHE A 143 17.70 -19.84 37.67
N GLY A 144 16.74 -19.72 36.76
CA GLY A 144 15.46 -19.05 37.02
C GLY A 144 14.64 -19.75 38.11
N ASN A 145 14.69 -21.08 38.15
CA ASN A 145 14.02 -21.88 39.18
C ASN A 145 14.77 -21.81 40.52
N ARG A 146 16.11 -21.78 40.51
CA ARG A 146 16.92 -21.57 41.72
C ARG A 146 16.64 -20.21 42.38
N VAL A 147 16.49 -19.16 41.58
CA VAL A 147 16.11 -17.82 42.08
C VAL A 147 14.68 -17.81 42.61
N ALA A 148 13.75 -18.52 41.95
CA ALA A 148 12.37 -18.65 42.41
C ALA A 148 12.23 -19.39 43.76
N VAL A 149 13.11 -20.35 44.03
CA VAL A 149 13.15 -21.08 45.31
C VAL A 149 13.80 -20.24 46.41
N LYS A 150 14.83 -19.45 46.09
CA LYS A 150 15.56 -18.63 47.08
C LYS A 150 14.87 -17.31 47.43
N THR A 151 14.03 -16.78 46.55
CA THR A 151 13.52 -15.41 46.66
C THR A 151 12.03 -15.33 46.31
N GLY A 152 11.22 -14.74 47.20
CA GLY A 152 9.78 -14.48 46.95
C GLY A 152 9.50 -13.25 46.08
N ASN A 153 10.52 -12.45 45.76
CA ASN A 153 10.38 -11.26 44.92
C ASN A 153 10.20 -11.65 43.44
N LYS A 154 8.98 -11.42 42.94
CA LYS A 154 8.56 -11.75 41.56
C LYS A 154 9.39 -11.06 40.48
N PHE A 155 9.95 -9.89 40.76
CA PHE A 155 10.78 -9.14 39.79
C PHE A 155 12.13 -9.83 39.54
N LEU A 156 12.78 -10.30 40.60
CA LEU A 156 14.03 -11.06 40.50
C LEU A 156 13.83 -12.41 39.80
N VAL A 157 12.70 -13.07 40.07
CA VAL A 157 12.31 -14.31 39.35
C VAL A 157 12.08 -14.03 37.86
N PHE A 158 11.41 -12.92 37.53
CA PHE A 158 11.22 -12.49 36.15
C PHE A 158 12.56 -12.24 35.45
N LEU A 159 13.46 -11.45 36.04
CA LEU A 159 14.78 -11.18 35.46
C LEU A 159 15.60 -12.45 35.27
N ALA A 160 15.61 -13.35 36.26
CA ALA A 160 16.33 -14.61 36.17
C ALA A 160 15.80 -15.49 35.02
N LYS A 161 14.48 -15.66 34.92
CA LYS A 161 13.87 -16.41 33.80
C LYS A 161 14.09 -15.73 32.45
N SER A 162 13.99 -14.40 32.40
CA SER A 162 14.26 -13.61 31.18
C SER A 162 15.71 -13.77 30.72
N SER A 163 16.68 -13.80 31.63
CA SER A 163 18.10 -14.01 31.29
C SER A 163 18.37 -15.40 30.72
N GLU A 164 17.72 -16.44 31.26
CA GLU A 164 17.82 -17.81 30.71
C GLU A 164 17.23 -17.89 29.30
N MET A 165 16.03 -17.32 29.12
CA MET A 165 15.38 -17.28 27.80
C MET A 165 16.22 -16.47 26.80
N LEU A 166 16.81 -15.36 27.24
CA LEU A 166 17.69 -14.54 26.42
C LEU A 166 18.93 -15.32 25.98
N TRP A 167 19.54 -16.13 26.85
CA TRP A 167 20.70 -16.94 26.45
C TRP A 167 20.33 -18.09 25.50
N VAL A 168 19.22 -18.78 25.78
CA VAL A 168 18.75 -19.91 24.97
C VAL A 168 18.30 -19.45 23.59
N VAL A 169 17.47 -18.41 23.50
CA VAL A 169 16.88 -17.91 22.25
C VAL A 169 17.81 -16.91 21.56
N GLY A 170 18.45 -16.03 22.33
CA GLY A 170 19.25 -14.92 21.81
C GLY A 170 20.44 -15.35 20.97
N LYS A 171 21.10 -16.47 21.28
CA LYS A 171 22.20 -17.01 20.44
C LYS A 171 21.72 -17.39 19.03
N TYR A 172 20.51 -17.93 18.90
CA TYR A 172 19.94 -18.30 17.61
C TYR A 172 19.41 -17.08 16.86
N VAL A 173 18.79 -16.14 17.59
CA VAL A 173 18.37 -14.85 17.02
C VAL A 173 19.58 -14.08 16.50
N LEU A 174 20.70 -14.05 17.22
CA LEU A 174 21.94 -13.39 16.80
C LEU A 174 22.46 -13.97 15.49
N VAL A 175 22.51 -15.30 15.36
CA VAL A 175 22.89 -15.97 14.09
C VAL A 175 21.95 -15.55 12.96
N GLY A 176 20.64 -15.57 13.20
CA GLY A 176 19.66 -15.14 12.21
C GLY A 176 19.82 -13.68 11.79
N VAL A 177 20.05 -12.77 12.74
CA VAL A 177 20.23 -11.33 12.47
C VAL A 177 21.52 -11.07 11.69
N ILE A 178 22.62 -11.75 12.04
CA ILE A 178 23.88 -11.65 11.30
C ILE A 178 23.69 -12.12 9.85
N VAL A 179 23.08 -13.29 9.66
CA VAL A 179 22.78 -13.82 8.31
C VAL A 179 21.88 -12.86 7.54
N GLY A 180 20.83 -12.33 8.18
CA GLY A 180 19.92 -11.36 7.59
C GLY A 180 20.62 -10.07 7.15
N ALA A 181 21.46 -9.49 8.00
CA ALA A 181 22.21 -8.28 7.69
C ALA A 181 23.20 -8.48 6.53
N VAL A 182 23.84 -9.65 6.45
CA VAL A 182 24.71 -9.99 5.31
C VAL A 182 23.90 -10.09 4.02
N VAL A 183 22.77 -10.81 4.04
CA VAL A 183 21.90 -10.94 2.86
C VAL A 183 21.42 -9.56 2.41
N GLU A 184 20.92 -8.73 3.32
CA GLU A 184 20.44 -7.38 3.02
C GLU A 184 21.55 -6.48 2.46
N ARG A 185 22.77 -6.57 3.00
CA ARG A 185 23.92 -5.75 2.56
C ARG A 185 24.40 -6.10 1.15
N TYR A 186 24.37 -7.38 0.79
CA TYR A 186 24.93 -7.88 -0.47
C TYR A 186 23.88 -8.12 -1.56
N MET A 187 22.60 -7.81 -1.31
CA MET A 187 21.55 -8.01 -2.31
C MET A 187 21.58 -6.91 -3.39
N PRO A 188 21.81 -7.24 -4.66
CA PRO A 188 21.88 -6.25 -5.74
C PRO A 188 20.49 -5.69 -6.07
N THR A 189 20.40 -4.36 -6.22
CA THR A 189 19.16 -3.63 -6.55
C THR A 189 18.59 -4.02 -7.92
N GLU A 190 19.45 -4.35 -8.88
CA GLU A 190 19.08 -4.80 -10.23
C GLU A 190 18.18 -6.04 -10.23
N TRP A 191 18.40 -6.95 -9.28
CA TRP A 191 17.55 -8.14 -9.15
C TRP A 191 16.14 -7.77 -8.70
N ILE A 192 16.03 -6.84 -7.75
CA ILE A 192 14.77 -6.34 -7.25
C ILE A 192 13.97 -5.70 -8.41
N TYR A 193 14.58 -4.80 -9.18
CA TYR A 193 13.86 -4.12 -10.26
C TYR A 193 13.39 -5.08 -11.36
N ARG A 194 14.18 -6.10 -11.68
CA ARG A 194 13.80 -7.09 -12.71
C ARG A 194 12.60 -7.94 -12.31
N PHE A 195 12.55 -8.40 -11.06
CA PHE A 195 11.44 -9.23 -10.58
C PHE A 195 10.15 -8.42 -10.34
N PHE A 196 10.26 -7.18 -9.89
CA PHE A 196 9.10 -6.34 -9.57
C PHE A 196 8.55 -5.52 -10.77
N GLY A 197 9.36 -5.34 -11.83
CA GLY A 197 8.97 -4.61 -13.04
C GLY A 197 8.34 -5.46 -14.15
N GLN A 198 8.53 -6.78 -14.15
CA GLN A 198 7.97 -7.69 -15.16
C GLN A 198 6.62 -8.27 -14.71
N LYS A 199 5.62 -8.24 -15.59
CA LYS A 199 4.25 -8.70 -15.34
C LYS A 199 4.05 -10.19 -15.70
N ASP A 200 4.94 -11.06 -15.26
CA ASP A 200 4.83 -12.50 -15.52
C ASP A 200 4.17 -13.24 -14.35
N PRO A 201 3.19 -14.13 -14.58
CA PRO A 201 2.56 -14.91 -13.51
C PRO A 201 3.55 -15.76 -12.70
N LEU A 202 4.68 -16.14 -13.30
CA LEU A 202 5.74 -16.90 -12.62
C LEU A 202 6.59 -16.03 -11.68
N ASN A 203 6.58 -14.70 -11.83
CA ASN A 203 7.35 -13.81 -10.95
C ASN A 203 6.85 -13.86 -9.51
N VAL A 204 5.55 -14.07 -9.30
CA VAL A 204 4.98 -14.24 -7.95
C VAL A 204 5.65 -15.42 -7.23
N VAL A 205 5.91 -16.53 -7.93
CA VAL A 205 6.60 -17.70 -7.37
C VAL A 205 8.05 -17.37 -7.07
N TRP A 206 8.76 -16.75 -8.02
CA TRP A 206 10.16 -16.38 -7.83
C TRP A 206 10.35 -15.39 -6.68
N ILE A 207 9.47 -14.39 -6.54
CA ILE A 207 9.50 -13.42 -5.45
C ILE A 207 9.16 -14.08 -4.12
N THR A 208 8.17 -14.96 -4.09
CA THR A 208 7.85 -15.71 -2.87
C THR A 208 9.06 -16.52 -2.43
N LEU A 209 9.74 -17.21 -3.36
CA LEU A 209 10.92 -18.02 -3.06
C LEU A 209 12.12 -17.15 -2.65
N ALA A 210 12.31 -16.00 -3.30
CA ALA A 210 13.33 -15.02 -2.95
C ALA A 210 13.06 -14.34 -1.59
N SER A 211 11.79 -14.22 -1.18
CA SER A 211 11.43 -13.61 0.10
C SER A 211 11.80 -14.48 1.31
N VAL A 212 11.96 -15.79 1.13
CA VAL A 212 12.33 -16.75 2.19
C VAL A 212 13.71 -16.45 2.81
N PRO A 213 14.80 -16.32 2.02
CA PRO A 213 16.10 -15.96 2.57
C PRO A 213 16.18 -14.47 2.98
N MET A 214 15.28 -13.62 2.48
CA MET A 214 15.32 -12.20 2.79
C MET A 214 14.84 -11.96 4.22
N PHE A 215 15.72 -11.33 5.02
CA PHE A 215 15.37 -10.93 6.37
C PHE A 215 14.48 -9.69 6.34
N LEU A 216 13.19 -9.92 6.12
CA LEU A 216 12.22 -8.85 5.97
C LEU A 216 11.43 -8.67 7.25
N HIS A 217 11.73 -7.59 7.97
CA HIS A 217 10.88 -7.19 9.07
C HIS A 217 9.60 -6.53 8.55
N GLN A 218 8.45 -6.84 9.15
CA GLN A 218 7.15 -6.33 8.73
C GLN A 218 7.05 -4.79 8.60
N ILE A 219 7.85 -4.05 9.37
CA ILE A 219 7.97 -2.59 9.30
C ILE A 219 8.70 -2.20 8.00
N SER A 220 9.90 -2.74 7.81
CA SER A 220 10.79 -2.43 6.68
C SER A 220 10.18 -2.76 5.33
N VAL A 221 9.34 -3.79 5.23
CA VAL A 221 8.74 -4.19 3.95
C VAL A 221 7.92 -3.07 3.32
N SER A 222 7.14 -2.33 4.12
CA SER A 222 6.29 -1.24 3.61
C SER A 222 7.14 -0.14 2.98
N SER A 223 8.21 0.25 3.67
CA SER A 223 9.12 1.31 3.20
C SER A 223 9.99 0.84 2.02
N ILE A 224 10.41 -0.42 1.99
CA ILE A 224 11.11 -1.01 0.83
C ILE A 224 10.19 -0.98 -0.40
N LEU A 225 8.93 -1.40 -0.26
CA LEU A 225 7.96 -1.36 -1.36
C LEU A 225 7.67 0.07 -1.82
N PHE A 226 7.62 1.04 -0.90
CA PHE A 226 7.50 2.46 -1.26
C PHE A 226 8.69 2.95 -2.09
N HIS A 227 9.93 2.63 -1.68
CA HIS A 227 11.13 2.97 -2.45
C HIS A 227 11.13 2.30 -3.83
N ILE A 228 10.81 1.00 -3.92
CA ILE A 228 10.74 0.28 -5.20
C ILE A 228 9.69 0.91 -6.10
N LYS A 229 8.49 1.21 -5.56
CA LYS A 229 7.42 1.89 -6.29
C LYS A 229 7.87 3.25 -6.80
N SER A 230 8.57 4.05 -5.98
CA SER A 230 9.09 5.36 -6.38
C SER A 230 10.15 5.25 -7.47
N SER A 231 11.10 4.31 -7.35
CA SER A 231 12.17 4.10 -8.33
C SER A 231 11.68 3.55 -9.68
N LEU A 232 10.61 2.74 -9.70
CA LEU A 232 10.01 2.20 -10.93
C LEU A 232 9.00 3.15 -11.58
N GLY A 233 9.14 4.46 -11.33
CA GLY A 233 8.22 5.47 -11.86
C GLY A 233 6.78 5.20 -11.46
N GLY A 234 6.52 4.80 -10.21
CA GLY A 234 5.19 4.50 -9.67
C GLY A 234 4.63 3.12 -10.02
N THR A 235 5.27 2.36 -10.93
CA THR A 235 4.77 1.05 -11.36
C THR A 235 5.32 -0.07 -10.48
N LEU A 236 4.42 -0.91 -9.96
CA LEU A 236 4.78 -2.04 -9.12
C LEU A 236 3.81 -3.19 -9.41
N ASP A 237 4.31 -4.37 -9.78
CA ASP A 237 3.44 -5.54 -9.79
C ASP A 237 2.94 -5.78 -8.36
N SER A 238 1.64 -5.65 -8.17
CA SER A 238 1.06 -5.72 -6.83
C SER A 238 0.82 -7.12 -6.32
N SER A 239 0.73 -8.10 -7.22
CA SER A 239 0.70 -9.50 -6.80
C SER A 239 2.07 -9.92 -6.26
N ALA A 240 3.13 -9.51 -6.96
CA ALA A 240 4.51 -9.59 -6.52
C ALA A 240 4.77 -8.85 -5.21
N ALA A 241 4.32 -7.59 -5.10
CA ALA A 241 4.45 -6.81 -3.87
C ALA A 241 3.68 -7.41 -2.70
N LEU A 242 2.49 -7.96 -2.93
CA LEU A 242 1.74 -8.65 -1.88
C LEU A 242 2.40 -9.96 -1.47
N ALA A 243 2.91 -10.74 -2.42
CA ALA A 243 3.67 -11.95 -2.15
C ALA A 243 4.92 -11.64 -1.30
N PHE A 244 5.61 -10.55 -1.62
CA PHE A 244 6.74 -10.05 -0.84
C PHE A 244 6.33 -9.59 0.57
N MET A 245 5.21 -8.86 0.66
CA MET A 245 4.68 -8.30 1.91
C MET A 245 4.18 -9.36 2.89
N ILE A 246 3.68 -10.49 2.38
CA ILE A 246 3.22 -11.61 3.20
C ILE A 246 4.32 -12.65 3.40
N GLY A 247 5.00 -13.06 2.32
CA GLY A 247 6.02 -14.10 2.34
C GLY A 247 7.22 -13.73 3.22
N GLY A 248 7.77 -12.53 3.05
CA GLY A 248 8.99 -12.10 3.72
C GLY A 248 8.94 -12.21 5.25
N PRO A 249 8.01 -11.51 5.93
CA PRO A 249 7.98 -11.51 7.39
C PRO A 249 7.71 -12.87 8.05
N VAL A 250 6.95 -13.74 7.40
CA VAL A 250 6.57 -15.06 7.94
C VAL A 250 7.68 -16.08 7.72
N THR A 251 8.44 -15.98 6.63
CA THR A 251 9.49 -16.95 6.27
C THR A 251 10.90 -16.51 6.63
N ALA A 252 11.05 -15.40 7.36
CA ALA A 252 12.33 -14.82 7.74
C ALA A 252 13.28 -15.81 8.43
N VAL A 253 14.57 -15.76 8.04
CA VAL A 253 15.64 -16.66 8.50
C VAL A 253 15.71 -16.83 10.03
N PRO A 254 15.67 -15.79 10.88
CA PRO A 254 15.77 -15.99 12.32
C PRO A 254 14.62 -16.81 12.90
N THR A 255 13.42 -16.63 12.34
CA THR A 255 12.25 -17.43 12.70
C THR A 255 12.43 -18.87 12.27
N MET A 256 13.00 -19.12 11.08
CA MET A 256 13.26 -20.48 10.59
C MET A 256 14.31 -21.20 11.43
N VAL A 257 15.41 -20.52 11.78
CA VAL A 257 16.44 -21.05 12.67
C VAL A 257 15.83 -21.39 14.03
N LEU A 258 15.07 -20.48 14.61
CA LEU A 258 14.42 -20.70 15.90
C LEU A 258 13.40 -21.84 15.82
N PHE A 259 12.60 -21.92 14.77
CA PHE A 259 11.62 -22.98 14.58
C PHE A 259 12.29 -24.35 14.49
N TRP A 260 13.35 -24.47 13.69
CA TRP A 260 14.13 -25.71 13.52
C TRP A 260 14.74 -26.21 14.84
N THR A 261 15.06 -25.31 15.77
CA THR A 261 15.64 -25.68 17.08
C THR A 261 14.63 -26.25 18.08
N PHE A 262 13.35 -25.90 17.97
CA PHE A 262 12.32 -26.29 18.95
C PHE A 262 11.37 -27.40 18.44
N PHE A 263 11.11 -27.42 17.13
CA PHE A 263 10.12 -28.30 16.53
C PHE A 263 10.79 -29.40 15.69
N LYS A 264 10.17 -30.59 15.61
CA LYS A 264 10.69 -31.66 14.73
C LYS A 264 10.66 -31.18 13.28
N LYS A 265 11.61 -31.66 12.45
CA LYS A 265 11.73 -31.32 11.03
C LYS A 265 10.41 -31.43 10.24
N ARG A 266 9.55 -32.39 10.59
CA ARG A 266 8.22 -32.58 9.96
C ARG A 266 7.31 -31.36 10.16
N VAL A 267 7.28 -30.79 11.37
CA VAL A 267 6.46 -29.60 11.67
C VAL A 267 7.04 -28.37 10.98
N PHE A 268 8.37 -28.26 10.92
CA PHE A 268 9.05 -27.17 10.21
C PHE A 268 8.71 -27.17 8.72
N VAL A 269 8.82 -28.32 8.05
CA VAL A 269 8.47 -28.44 6.63
C VAL A 269 6.99 -28.12 6.40
N LEU A 270 6.11 -28.58 7.30
CA LEU A 270 4.69 -28.23 7.21
C LEU A 270 4.47 -26.71 7.32
N TYR A 271 5.08 -26.07 8.33
CA TYR A 271 4.98 -24.62 8.50
C TYR A 271 5.43 -23.89 7.23
N MET A 272 6.58 -24.28 6.67
CA MET A 272 7.09 -23.71 5.42
C MET A 272 6.15 -23.91 4.24
N LEU A 273 5.58 -25.12 4.08
CA LEU A 273 4.62 -25.39 3.02
C LEU A 273 3.36 -24.55 3.17
N ILE A 274 2.81 -24.44 4.38
CA ILE A 274 1.64 -23.60 4.66
C ILE A 274 1.95 -22.14 4.33
N CYS A 275 3.11 -21.63 4.75
CA CYS A 275 3.49 -20.24 4.53
C CYS A 275 3.68 -19.96 3.04
N PHE A 276 4.41 -20.83 2.34
CA PHE A 276 4.65 -20.71 0.91
C PHE A 276 3.34 -20.83 0.09
N SER A 277 2.56 -21.88 0.33
CA SER A 277 1.29 -22.10 -0.38
C SER A 277 0.26 -21.02 -0.06
N GLY A 278 0.21 -20.55 1.18
CA GLY A 278 -0.73 -19.51 1.59
C GLY A 278 -0.36 -18.14 1.01
N THR A 279 0.93 -17.80 0.96
CA THR A 279 1.39 -16.59 0.28
C THR A 279 1.06 -16.64 -1.21
N LEU A 280 1.35 -17.75 -1.89
CA LEU A 280 0.97 -17.92 -3.30
C LEU A 280 -0.53 -17.85 -3.50
N LEU A 281 -1.31 -18.53 -2.65
CA LEU A 281 -2.76 -18.50 -2.72
C LEU A 281 -3.28 -17.08 -2.59
N ILE A 282 -2.81 -16.31 -1.60
CA ILE A 282 -3.24 -14.93 -1.38
C ILE A 282 -2.78 -14.04 -2.54
N ALA A 283 -1.53 -14.17 -2.98
CA ALA A 283 -0.98 -13.36 -4.06
C ALA A 283 -1.69 -13.64 -5.40
N TYR A 284 -1.95 -14.90 -5.73
CA TYR A 284 -2.70 -15.28 -6.93
C TYR A 284 -4.20 -15.01 -6.80
N THR A 285 -4.78 -15.12 -5.61
CA THR A 285 -6.19 -14.76 -5.39
C THR A 285 -6.35 -13.26 -5.51
N PHE A 286 -5.42 -12.47 -4.97
CA PHE A 286 -5.35 -11.04 -5.19
C PHE A 286 -5.12 -10.74 -6.66
N GLN A 287 -4.19 -11.45 -7.29
CA GLN A 287 -3.94 -11.35 -8.71
C GLN A 287 -5.23 -11.60 -9.47
N PHE A 288 -5.99 -12.67 -9.21
CA PHE A 288 -7.22 -13.05 -9.91
C PHE A 288 -8.42 -12.16 -9.59
N LEU A 289 -8.69 -11.88 -8.31
CA LEU A 289 -9.77 -10.99 -7.87
C LEU A 289 -9.56 -9.56 -8.35
N ILE A 290 -8.31 -9.17 -8.62
CA ILE A 290 -7.93 -7.83 -9.09
C ILE A 290 -7.37 -7.88 -10.52
N PHE A 291 -7.32 -9.04 -11.20
CA PHE A 291 -6.81 -9.17 -12.57
C PHE A 291 -7.86 -8.66 -13.55
N ALA A 292 -7.83 -7.35 -13.73
CA ALA A 292 -7.20 -6.82 -14.92
C ALA A 292 -5.77 -6.36 -14.55
N PRO A 293 -4.75 -6.63 -15.38
CA PRO A 293 -3.34 -6.61 -15.00
C PRO A 293 -2.80 -5.20 -14.67
N GLY A 294 -1.88 -5.14 -13.70
CA GLY A 294 -1.00 -3.99 -13.45
C GLY A 294 -1.61 -2.96 -12.51
N VAL A 295 -1.44 -3.17 -11.21
CA VAL A 295 -1.86 -2.23 -10.18
C VAL A 295 -0.92 -1.01 -10.15
N ASP A 296 -1.25 -0.03 -10.97
CA ASP A 296 -1.24 1.36 -10.55
C ASP A 296 -2.56 1.64 -9.81
N LEU A 297 -2.52 2.33 -8.67
CA LEU A 297 -3.69 2.84 -7.93
C LEU A 297 -4.38 3.99 -8.72
N GLY A 298 -4.78 3.71 -9.95
CA GLY A 298 -5.76 4.45 -10.72
C GLY A 298 -6.95 3.52 -10.96
N ASN A 299 -8.15 4.02 -10.68
CA ASN A 299 -9.44 3.31 -10.66
C ASN A 299 -9.53 2.09 -11.63
N PRO A 300 -9.75 0.86 -11.13
CA PRO A 300 -9.70 -0.39 -11.92
C PRO A 300 -10.80 -0.54 -12.99
N LEU A 301 -11.83 0.31 -13.01
CA LEU A 301 -12.85 0.32 -14.07
C LEU A 301 -12.32 0.84 -15.42
N LEU A 302 -11.12 1.42 -15.47
CA LEU A 302 -10.69 2.31 -16.56
C LEU A 302 -9.49 1.78 -17.37
N LYS A 303 -8.92 0.64 -16.98
CA LYS A 303 -7.66 0.14 -17.59
C LYS A 303 -7.83 -0.52 -18.96
N ALA A 304 -9.03 -1.00 -19.30
CA ALA A 304 -9.36 -1.47 -20.65
C ALA A 304 -10.07 -0.38 -21.48
N VAL A 305 -10.20 0.82 -20.92
CA VAL A 305 -10.98 1.88 -21.50
C VAL A 305 -10.02 2.87 -22.14
N ASN A 306 -9.85 2.74 -23.46
CA ASN A 306 -9.06 3.69 -24.26
C ASN A 306 -9.60 5.12 -24.20
N SER A 307 -10.84 5.28 -23.70
CA SER A 307 -11.67 6.45 -23.90
C SER A 307 -12.76 6.46 -22.81
N LEU A 308 -12.64 7.30 -21.79
CA LEU A 308 -13.68 7.45 -20.78
C LEU A 308 -14.41 8.78 -20.95
N SER A 309 -15.66 8.86 -20.51
CA SER A 309 -16.37 10.12 -20.35
C SER A 309 -17.27 10.06 -19.12
N GLY A 310 -17.22 11.11 -18.32
CA GLY A 310 -18.15 11.38 -17.22
C GLY A 310 -18.76 12.77 -17.43
N GLY A 311 -20.09 12.88 -17.33
CA GLY A 311 -20.79 14.11 -17.69
C GLY A 311 -20.66 14.47 -19.18
N THR A 312 -21.00 15.71 -19.55
CA THR A 312 -20.69 16.25 -20.88
C THR A 312 -19.19 16.57 -20.94
N SER A 313 -18.38 15.59 -21.32
CA SER A 313 -16.92 15.74 -21.46
C SER A 313 -16.43 15.21 -22.80
N THR A 314 -15.33 15.78 -23.30
CA THR A 314 -14.62 15.27 -24.48
C THR A 314 -13.91 13.97 -24.09
N VAL A 315 -13.85 12.99 -25.01
CA VAL A 315 -13.20 11.73 -24.68
C VAL A 315 -11.69 11.88 -24.82
N ILE A 316 -10.92 11.49 -23.80
CA ILE A 316 -9.45 11.48 -23.86
C ILE A 316 -8.96 10.09 -24.25
N LEU A 317 -8.20 10.02 -25.34
CA LEU A 317 -7.49 8.86 -25.85
C LEU A 317 -6.02 8.91 -25.43
N LYS A 318 -5.52 7.77 -24.95
CA LYS A 318 -4.13 7.58 -24.53
C LYS A 318 -3.36 6.77 -25.58
N ASN A 319 -2.27 7.36 -26.09
CA ASN A 319 -1.40 6.78 -27.13
C ASN A 319 0.06 6.60 -26.69
N SER A 320 0.44 6.97 -25.45
CA SER A 320 1.80 6.84 -24.92
C SER A 320 1.82 6.21 -23.51
N PRO A 321 2.82 5.38 -23.15
CA PRO A 321 2.95 4.80 -21.80
C PRO A 321 3.17 5.85 -20.71
N ASN A 322 3.74 7.02 -21.04
CA ASN A 322 4.09 8.10 -20.10
C ASN A 322 2.88 8.95 -19.66
N VAL A 323 1.69 8.67 -20.22
CA VAL A 323 0.43 9.32 -19.86
C VAL A 323 -0.31 8.49 -18.83
N ARG A 324 -0.72 9.06 -17.71
CA ARG A 324 -1.62 8.43 -16.74
C ARG A 324 -3.02 8.98 -16.87
N MET A 325 -4.00 8.09 -16.95
CA MET A 325 -5.42 8.47 -16.90
C MET A 325 -5.88 8.40 -15.45
N VAL A 326 -6.36 9.51 -14.91
CA VAL A 326 -6.85 9.64 -13.54
C VAL A 326 -8.31 10.10 -13.60
N MET A 327 -9.16 9.44 -12.82
CA MET A 327 -10.51 9.93 -12.60
C MET A 327 -10.47 11.02 -11.54
N ASP A 328 -11.22 12.08 -11.78
CA ASP A 328 -11.52 13.05 -10.72
C ASP A 328 -12.06 12.32 -9.46
N PRO A 329 -11.62 12.72 -8.25
CA PRO A 329 -12.18 12.25 -6.98
C PRO A 329 -13.72 12.16 -6.91
N ALA A 330 -14.44 13.03 -7.61
CA ALA A 330 -15.90 13.02 -7.67
C ALA A 330 -16.51 12.11 -8.76
N GLY A 331 -15.68 11.47 -9.59
CA GLY A 331 -16.11 10.60 -10.70
C GLY A 331 -16.80 11.34 -11.85
N LYS A 332 -16.67 12.67 -11.91
CA LYS A 332 -17.42 13.56 -12.83
C LYS A 332 -16.67 13.90 -14.12
N GLY A 333 -15.40 13.52 -14.26
CA GLY A 333 -14.57 13.82 -15.43
C GLY A 333 -13.25 13.05 -15.42
N ILE A 334 -12.53 13.09 -16.55
CA ILE A 334 -11.26 12.37 -16.74
C ILE A 334 -10.14 13.34 -17.02
N ILE A 335 -9.00 12.99 -16.46
CA ILE A 335 -7.79 13.78 -16.48
C ILE A 335 -6.68 12.89 -17.01
N ALA A 336 -5.89 13.39 -17.95
CA ALA A 336 -4.64 12.76 -18.36
C ALA A 336 -3.48 13.55 -17.76
N THR A 337 -2.57 12.90 -17.03
CA THR A 337 -1.33 13.53 -16.56
C THR A 337 -0.13 12.97 -17.31
N TYR A 338 0.81 13.83 -17.67
CA TYR A 338 2.07 13.49 -18.34
C TYR A 338 3.24 14.00 -17.50
N THR A 339 4.30 13.20 -17.40
CA THR A 339 5.55 13.53 -16.69
C THR A 339 6.75 13.17 -17.56
N ASN A 340 7.82 13.96 -17.53
CA ASN A 340 9.00 13.76 -18.38
C ASN A 340 9.94 12.64 -17.87
N ASP A 341 10.70 12.04 -18.79
CA ASP A 341 11.54 10.84 -18.58
C ASP A 341 12.81 11.10 -17.74
N LEU A 342 13.22 12.36 -17.53
CA LEU A 342 14.55 12.68 -17.02
C LEU A 342 14.66 12.98 -15.52
N ASP A 343 13.57 13.11 -14.76
CA ASP A 343 13.60 13.23 -13.28
C ASP A 343 12.20 13.29 -12.62
N GLY A 344 11.11 13.01 -13.36
CA GLY A 344 9.74 13.17 -12.84
C GLY A 344 9.30 14.64 -12.66
N GLN A 345 10.05 15.60 -13.19
CA GLN A 345 9.74 17.03 -13.15
C GLN A 345 9.17 17.52 -14.50
N GLY A 346 8.35 18.57 -14.49
CA GLY A 346 7.65 19.11 -15.67
C GLY A 346 6.34 18.39 -15.97
N GLY A 347 5.37 18.48 -15.06
CA GLY A 347 4.06 17.84 -15.18
C GLY A 347 3.08 18.60 -16.09
N ILE A 348 2.40 17.87 -16.98
CA ILE A 348 1.27 18.41 -17.74
C ILE A 348 0.00 17.68 -17.32
N VAL A 349 -1.07 18.44 -17.06
CA VAL A 349 -2.40 17.91 -16.77
C VAL A 349 -3.32 18.30 -17.93
N PHE A 350 -4.03 17.33 -18.48
CA PHE A 350 -5.01 17.47 -19.55
C PHE A 350 -6.38 17.17 -18.98
N ASP A 351 -7.31 18.13 -19.02
CA ASP A 351 -8.67 18.00 -18.51
C ASP A 351 -9.70 18.18 -19.63
N ALA A 352 -10.65 17.25 -19.70
CA ALA A 352 -11.72 17.23 -20.70
C ALA A 352 -13.03 17.92 -20.26
N SER A 353 -13.06 18.49 -19.06
CA SER A 353 -14.27 19.04 -18.42
C SER A 353 -14.18 20.57 -18.21
N PRO A 354 -14.28 21.39 -19.27
CA PRO A 354 -14.19 22.85 -19.15
C PRO A 354 -15.26 23.45 -18.24
N LEU A 355 -16.45 22.83 -18.18
CA LEU A 355 -17.56 23.25 -17.31
C LEU A 355 -17.21 23.20 -15.81
N ARG A 356 -16.19 22.44 -15.41
CA ARG A 356 -15.71 22.40 -14.02
C ARG A 356 -15.12 23.74 -13.57
N PHE A 357 -14.56 24.46 -14.52
CA PHE A 357 -13.85 25.71 -14.28
C PHE A 357 -14.69 26.94 -14.60
N SER A 358 -15.89 26.76 -15.18
CA SER A 358 -16.83 27.84 -15.43
C SER A 358 -17.66 28.15 -14.17
N THR A 359 -17.95 29.43 -13.96
CA THR A 359 -18.92 29.88 -12.95
C THR A 359 -20.33 29.51 -13.39
N PRO A 360 -21.19 28.96 -12.51
CA PRO A 360 -21.04 28.77 -11.06
C PRO A 360 -20.48 27.40 -10.63
N LEU A 361 -20.25 26.45 -11.54
CA LEU A 361 -19.84 25.07 -11.21
C LEU A 361 -18.47 25.00 -10.52
N ALA A 362 -17.55 25.90 -10.87
CA ALA A 362 -16.26 26.04 -10.21
C ALA A 362 -16.34 26.28 -8.69
N ASN A 363 -17.44 26.90 -8.23
CA ASN A 363 -17.66 27.23 -6.83
C ASN A 363 -18.19 26.05 -5.99
N SER A 364 -18.49 24.90 -6.62
CA SER A 364 -18.87 23.70 -5.87
C SER A 364 -17.68 23.18 -5.05
N TYR A 365 -17.94 22.65 -3.86
CA TYR A 365 -16.90 22.19 -2.93
C TYR A 365 -15.93 21.20 -3.60
N ASP A 366 -16.46 20.19 -4.30
CA ASP A 366 -15.67 19.18 -5.01
C ASP A 366 -14.71 19.80 -6.05
N ASN A 367 -15.22 20.74 -6.86
CA ASN A 367 -14.44 21.36 -7.92
C ASN A 367 -13.35 22.30 -7.37
N ARG A 368 -13.61 22.99 -6.26
CA ARG A 368 -12.59 23.82 -5.59
C ARG A 368 -11.42 22.98 -5.07
N THR A 369 -11.72 21.88 -4.39
CA THR A 369 -10.68 20.96 -3.89
C THR A 369 -9.90 20.35 -5.04
N TYR A 370 -10.58 19.98 -6.13
CA TYR A 370 -9.90 19.49 -7.33
C TYR A 370 -8.92 20.51 -7.91
N ILE A 371 -9.37 21.74 -8.15
CA ILE A 371 -8.54 22.79 -8.76
C ILE A 371 -7.32 23.09 -7.87
N LEU A 372 -7.51 23.12 -6.54
CA LEU A 372 -6.43 23.30 -5.59
C LEU A 372 -5.41 22.15 -5.65
N ASN A 373 -5.88 20.90 -5.68
CA ASN A 373 -5.00 19.73 -5.76
C ASN A 373 -4.18 19.72 -7.06
N VAL A 374 -4.78 20.12 -8.18
CA VAL A 374 -4.06 20.25 -9.46
C VAL A 374 -2.98 21.33 -9.38
N ALA A 375 -3.30 22.49 -8.81
CA ALA A 375 -2.33 23.57 -8.62
C ALA A 375 -1.14 23.12 -7.74
N THR A 376 -1.42 22.45 -6.62
CA THR A 376 -0.39 21.92 -5.71
C THR A 376 0.45 20.84 -6.39
N TRP A 377 -0.18 19.90 -7.10
CA TRP A 377 0.53 18.84 -7.81
C TRP A 377 1.45 19.40 -8.90
N LEU A 378 0.97 20.37 -9.69
CA LEU A 378 1.80 21.04 -10.69
C LEU A 378 2.98 21.78 -10.07
N GLU A 379 2.81 22.34 -8.86
CA GLU A 379 3.88 23.04 -8.14
C GLU A 379 4.93 22.05 -7.62
N GLU A 380 4.51 20.94 -7.00
CA GLU A 380 5.42 19.91 -6.46
C GLU A 380 6.26 19.24 -7.55
N ASN A 381 5.73 19.18 -8.77
CA ASN A 381 6.40 18.61 -9.94
C ASN A 381 7.08 19.68 -10.82
N SER A 382 7.18 20.94 -10.35
CA SER A 382 7.81 22.05 -11.06
C SER A 382 9.12 22.49 -10.38
N SER A 383 10.14 22.78 -11.17
CA SER A 383 11.40 23.40 -10.71
C SER A 383 11.54 24.85 -11.16
N ALA A 384 10.41 25.52 -11.45
CA ALA A 384 10.43 26.90 -11.89
C ALA A 384 10.98 27.84 -10.80
N PRO A 385 11.80 28.86 -11.17
CA PRO A 385 12.25 29.87 -10.21
C PRO A 385 11.10 30.79 -9.74
N ALA A 386 10.04 30.93 -10.54
CA ALA A 386 8.83 31.69 -10.22
C ALA A 386 7.78 30.78 -9.55
N GLN A 387 8.05 30.36 -8.31
CA GLN A 387 7.15 29.48 -7.56
C GLN A 387 5.79 30.13 -7.30
N LYS A 388 4.73 29.30 -7.32
CA LYS A 388 3.34 29.66 -7.03
C LYS A 388 2.76 30.79 -7.89
N GLN A 389 3.31 31.05 -9.07
CA GLN A 389 2.74 31.98 -10.05
C GLN A 389 2.00 31.25 -11.15
N ILE A 390 0.68 31.37 -11.17
CA ILE A 390 -0.21 30.74 -12.14
C ILE A 390 -0.60 31.77 -13.19
N LEU A 391 -0.27 31.50 -14.45
CA LEU A 391 -0.76 32.26 -15.60
C LEU A 391 -1.92 31.50 -16.24
N VAL A 392 -3.12 32.06 -16.17
CA VAL A 392 -4.32 31.54 -16.83
C VAL A 392 -4.47 32.24 -18.17
N TYR A 393 -4.39 31.48 -19.26
CA TYR A 393 -4.47 31.99 -20.62
C TYR A 393 -5.70 31.41 -21.32
N SER A 394 -6.66 32.27 -21.65
CA SER A 394 -7.89 31.91 -22.35
C SER A 394 -7.76 32.15 -23.86
N MET A 395 -8.06 31.10 -24.64
CA MET A 395 -8.05 31.13 -26.11
C MET A 395 -9.33 31.71 -26.72
N ALA A 396 -10.24 32.28 -25.92
CA ALA A 396 -11.49 32.86 -26.39
C ALA A 396 -11.27 34.16 -27.18
N ASP A 397 -11.85 34.24 -28.38
CA ASP A 397 -11.75 35.39 -29.30
C ASP A 397 -12.96 36.37 -29.21
N SER A 398 -14.09 35.94 -28.63
CA SER A 398 -15.35 36.71 -28.73
C SER A 398 -15.54 37.75 -27.62
N SER A 399 -16.16 38.89 -27.97
CA SER A 399 -16.47 40.01 -27.08
C SER A 399 -17.80 39.87 -26.31
N ALA A 400 -18.47 38.71 -26.38
CA ALA A 400 -19.88 38.60 -26.01
C ALA A 400 -20.17 38.33 -24.53
N ASP A 401 -19.22 37.80 -23.75
CA ASP A 401 -19.45 37.57 -22.32
C ASP A 401 -18.37 38.23 -21.47
N LYS A 402 -18.70 39.39 -20.89
CA LYS A 402 -17.94 39.97 -19.76
C LYS A 402 -17.94 39.05 -18.52
N ALA A 403 -18.65 37.92 -18.53
CA ALA A 403 -18.91 37.05 -17.39
C ALA A 403 -18.18 35.69 -17.41
N SER A 404 -17.42 35.35 -18.45
CA SER A 404 -16.79 34.03 -18.60
C SER A 404 -15.27 34.07 -18.44
N MET A 405 -14.77 34.72 -17.38
CA MET A 405 -13.40 34.41 -16.95
C MET A 405 -13.36 32.96 -16.46
N PRO A 406 -12.41 32.13 -16.94
CA PRO A 406 -12.22 30.81 -16.38
C PRO A 406 -11.77 30.99 -14.92
N LEU A 407 -12.40 30.26 -14.00
CA LEU A 407 -12.28 30.30 -12.54
C LEU A 407 -13.23 31.27 -11.82
N GLY A 408 -13.94 30.74 -10.83
CA GLY A 408 -14.80 31.52 -9.95
C GLY A 408 -14.03 32.24 -8.84
N GLU A 409 -14.61 33.33 -8.31
CA GLU A 409 -14.01 34.15 -7.25
C GLU A 409 -13.58 33.34 -6.02
N MET A 410 -14.38 32.35 -5.60
CA MET A 410 -14.02 31.52 -4.44
C MET A 410 -12.79 30.64 -4.69
N VAL A 411 -12.57 30.19 -5.93
CA VAL A 411 -11.38 29.42 -6.30
C VAL A 411 -10.14 30.31 -6.21
N LEU A 412 -10.24 31.57 -6.65
CA LEU A 412 -9.13 32.54 -6.54
C LEU A 412 -8.79 32.81 -5.07
N VAL A 413 -9.80 32.92 -4.20
CA VAL A 413 -9.60 33.07 -2.75
C VAL A 413 -8.89 31.85 -2.15
N ASP A 414 -9.29 30.63 -2.53
CA ASP A 414 -8.68 29.42 -1.98
C ASP A 414 -7.25 29.20 -2.49
N LEU A 415 -6.96 29.52 -3.76
CA LEU A 415 -5.60 29.54 -4.30
C LEU A 415 -4.72 30.58 -3.58
N ALA A 416 -5.25 31.77 -3.33
CA ALA A 416 -4.52 32.81 -2.60
C ALA A 416 -4.19 32.42 -1.16
N LYS A 417 -5.06 31.67 -0.47
CA LYS A 417 -4.79 31.15 0.88
C LYS A 417 -3.59 30.19 0.91
N GLU A 418 -3.43 29.38 -0.14
CA GLU A 418 -2.28 28.48 -0.30
C GLU A 418 -1.02 29.18 -0.84
N GLY A 419 -1.10 30.50 -1.07
CA GLY A 419 0.00 31.36 -1.51
C GLY A 419 0.19 31.43 -3.02
N PHE A 420 -0.79 30.98 -3.83
CA PHE A 420 -0.74 31.12 -5.28
C PHE A 420 -1.17 32.52 -5.73
N THR A 421 -0.40 33.09 -6.66
CA THR A 421 -0.76 34.33 -7.35
C THR A 421 -1.24 34.00 -8.76
N VAL A 422 -2.48 34.40 -9.09
CA VAL A 422 -3.10 34.07 -10.37
C VAL A 422 -3.17 35.32 -11.26
N LYS A 423 -2.57 35.26 -12.45
CA LYS A 423 -2.66 36.29 -13.50
C LYS A 423 -3.51 35.74 -14.65
N MET A 424 -4.60 36.41 -15.00
CA MET A 424 -5.48 35.99 -16.10
C MET A 424 -5.25 36.85 -17.34
N VAL A 425 -5.05 36.19 -18.48
CA VAL A 425 -4.78 36.82 -19.79
C VAL A 425 -5.70 36.20 -20.84
N ARG A 426 -6.17 37.00 -21.79
CA ARG A 426 -6.96 36.54 -22.95
C ARG A 426 -6.17 36.68 -24.23
N ARG A 427 -6.40 35.78 -25.18
CA ARG A 427 -5.80 35.82 -26.53
C ARG A 427 -6.08 37.12 -27.26
N LYS A 428 -7.24 37.73 -27.04
CA LYS A 428 -7.55 39.09 -27.55
C LYS A 428 -6.60 40.16 -27.05
N ASP A 429 -6.19 40.09 -25.78
CA ASP A 429 -5.34 41.09 -25.13
C ASP A 429 -3.85 40.83 -25.44
N ILE A 430 -3.44 39.56 -25.49
CA ILE A 430 -2.09 39.12 -25.87
C ILE A 430 -2.20 38.02 -26.94
N PRO A 431 -2.05 38.35 -28.24
CA PRO A 431 -2.38 37.46 -29.35
C PRO A 431 -1.47 36.24 -29.53
N GLN A 432 -0.28 36.23 -28.91
CA GLN A 432 0.65 35.10 -28.99
C GLN A 432 1.25 34.78 -27.62
N VAL A 433 1.38 33.48 -27.32
CA VAL A 433 2.11 33.01 -26.15
C VAL A 433 3.61 33.14 -26.40
N SER A 434 4.24 34.16 -25.81
CA SER A 434 5.67 34.44 -25.98
C SER A 434 6.52 33.91 -24.82
N ARG A 435 7.81 33.69 -25.06
CA ARG A 435 8.78 33.26 -24.02
C ARG A 435 8.86 34.26 -22.85
N GLN A 436 8.69 35.56 -23.12
CA GLN A 436 8.71 36.59 -22.08
C GLN A 436 7.51 36.46 -21.13
N LEU A 437 6.32 36.20 -21.69
CA LEU A 437 5.11 36.01 -20.90
C LEU A 437 5.23 34.77 -19.99
N LEU A 438 5.83 33.69 -20.50
CA LEU A 438 6.02 32.45 -19.76
C LEU A 438 7.18 32.50 -18.75
N ALA A 439 8.13 33.44 -18.92
CA ALA A 439 9.25 33.57 -18.00
C ALA A 439 8.80 33.94 -16.58
N GLU A 440 7.75 34.76 -16.48
CA GLU A 440 7.17 35.27 -15.24
C GLU A 440 6.38 34.19 -14.47
N CYS A 441 5.94 33.10 -15.08
CA CYS A 441 5.08 32.11 -14.41
C CYS A 441 5.76 30.76 -14.17
N GLY A 442 5.47 30.15 -13.02
CA GLY A 442 5.85 28.77 -12.71
C GLY A 442 4.85 27.75 -13.24
N GLN A 443 3.59 28.17 -13.42
CA GLN A 443 2.52 27.35 -13.97
C GLN A 443 1.76 28.08 -15.08
N LEU A 444 1.40 27.35 -16.13
CA LEU A 444 0.59 27.84 -17.25
C LEU A 444 -0.70 27.05 -17.37
N TRP A 445 -1.86 27.71 -17.32
CA TRP A 445 -3.17 27.08 -17.49
C TRP A 445 -3.81 27.57 -18.79
N LEU A 446 -3.92 26.67 -19.77
CA LEU A 446 -4.45 26.93 -21.10
C LEU A 446 -5.91 26.49 -21.20
N PHE A 447 -6.81 27.44 -21.47
CA PHE A 447 -8.23 27.19 -21.69
C PHE A 447 -8.55 27.33 -23.17
N PHE A 448 -8.90 26.22 -23.83
CA PHE A 448 -9.37 26.23 -25.20
C PHE A 448 -10.86 26.60 -25.27
N ASP A 449 -11.23 27.39 -26.28
CA ASP A 449 -12.60 27.87 -26.48
C ASP A 449 -13.17 27.41 -27.82
N ARG A 450 -14.51 27.37 -27.90
CA ARG A 450 -15.34 26.91 -29.03
C ARG A 450 -15.03 27.68 -30.34
N GLN A 451 -14.66 28.95 -30.25
CA GLN A 451 -14.56 29.84 -31.41
C GLN A 451 -13.13 30.19 -31.83
N ALA A 452 -12.12 29.51 -31.29
CA ALA A 452 -10.72 29.77 -31.63
C ALA A 452 -10.42 29.37 -33.10
N LYS A 453 -10.79 30.24 -34.05
CA LYS A 453 -10.57 30.06 -35.50
C LYS A 453 -9.09 29.90 -35.84
N ASN A 454 -8.23 30.53 -35.04
CA ASN A 454 -6.79 30.42 -35.12
C ASN A 454 -6.28 29.60 -33.93
N GLY A 455 -6.01 28.30 -34.17
CA GLY A 455 -5.31 27.46 -33.20
C GLY A 455 -3.91 27.97 -32.88
N LEU A 456 -3.15 27.20 -32.10
CA LEU A 456 -1.76 27.53 -31.79
C LEU A 456 -0.88 27.47 -33.06
N SER A 457 -0.08 28.50 -33.27
CA SER A 457 0.94 28.54 -34.33
C SER A 457 2.10 27.60 -33.99
N ALA A 458 2.90 27.21 -35.00
CA ALA A 458 4.06 26.34 -34.79
C ALA A 458 5.07 26.92 -33.78
N GLY A 459 5.27 28.25 -33.80
CA GLY A 459 6.14 28.94 -32.84
C GLY A 459 5.61 28.94 -31.40
N GLU A 460 4.28 29.04 -31.23
CA GLU A 460 3.65 28.90 -29.91
C GLU A 460 3.77 27.47 -29.39
N LEU A 461 3.54 26.46 -30.24
CA LEU A 461 3.69 25.05 -29.87
C LEU A 461 5.12 24.74 -29.42
N GLN A 462 6.13 25.26 -30.12
CA GLN A 462 7.53 25.12 -29.70
C GLN A 462 7.81 25.84 -28.38
N THR A 463 7.28 27.04 -28.19
CA THR A 463 7.43 27.80 -26.94
C THR A 463 6.80 27.08 -25.74
N LEU A 464 5.65 26.43 -25.93
CA LEU A 464 4.98 25.62 -24.92
C LEU A 464 5.74 24.31 -24.64
N ALA A 465 6.27 23.65 -25.67
CA ALA A 465 7.12 22.49 -25.51
C ALA A 465 8.40 22.82 -24.72
N ASP A 466 9.05 23.95 -25.04
CA ASP A 466 10.21 24.47 -24.31
C ASP A 466 9.87 24.78 -22.84
N HIS A 467 8.67 25.34 -22.58
CA HIS A 467 8.22 25.63 -21.22
C HIS A 467 8.13 24.36 -20.37
N ASN A 468 7.54 23.30 -20.92
CA ASN A 468 7.42 22.01 -20.23
C ASN A 468 8.76 21.28 -20.11
N ALA A 469 9.61 21.35 -21.15
CA ALA A 469 10.95 20.77 -21.13
C ALA A 469 11.85 21.40 -20.06
N ASN A 470 11.59 22.65 -19.68
CA ASN A 470 12.24 23.34 -18.56
C ASN A 470 11.59 23.04 -17.19
N ASN A 471 10.94 21.89 -17.06
CA ASN A 471 10.35 21.39 -15.81
C ASN A 471 9.32 22.35 -15.17
N ARG A 472 8.52 23.05 -15.98
CA ARG A 472 7.42 23.90 -15.50
C ARG A 472 6.07 23.19 -15.65
N GLY A 473 5.11 23.55 -14.80
CA GLY A 473 3.79 22.89 -14.76
C GLY A 473 2.81 23.47 -15.77
N THR A 474 2.10 22.63 -16.53
CA THR A 474 1.06 23.10 -17.45
C THR A 474 -0.27 22.38 -17.22
N LEU A 475 -1.37 23.14 -17.17
CA LEU A 475 -2.73 22.62 -17.22
C LEU A 475 -3.34 22.95 -18.59
N VAL A 476 -3.85 21.95 -19.29
CA VAL A 476 -4.49 22.09 -20.59
C VAL A 476 -5.95 21.65 -20.47
N ILE A 477 -6.88 22.55 -20.74
CA ILE A 477 -8.31 22.30 -20.62
C ILE A 477 -8.92 22.37 -22.02
N ALA A 478 -9.51 21.27 -22.46
CA ALA A 478 -10.15 21.20 -23.76
C ALA A 478 -11.41 22.08 -23.83
N ALA A 479 -11.75 22.52 -25.04
CA ALA A 479 -13.02 23.21 -25.29
C ALA A 479 -14.21 22.27 -25.06
N ASP A 480 -15.39 22.85 -24.87
CA ASP A 480 -16.62 22.08 -24.75
C ASP A 480 -16.89 21.29 -26.05
N PRO A 481 -17.30 20.00 -25.99
CA PRO A 481 -17.36 19.15 -27.17
C PRO A 481 -18.37 19.71 -28.17
N GLN A 482 -18.00 19.74 -29.46
CA GLN A 482 -18.90 20.11 -30.55
C GLN A 482 -19.04 18.98 -31.58
N PRO A 483 -20.20 18.84 -32.25
CA PRO A 483 -20.43 17.82 -33.27
C PRO A 483 -19.49 17.94 -34.49
N ASP A 484 -18.90 19.11 -34.72
CA ASP A 484 -18.05 19.44 -35.85
C ASP A 484 -16.54 19.27 -35.58
N GLY A 485 -16.14 18.97 -34.34
CA GLY A 485 -14.77 18.59 -33.95
C GLY A 485 -13.70 19.69 -34.02
N PHE A 486 -14.05 20.95 -34.33
CA PHE A 486 -13.07 22.03 -34.52
C PHE A 486 -12.32 22.41 -33.24
N GLY A 487 -13.00 22.46 -32.10
CA GLY A 487 -12.37 22.75 -30.80
C GLY A 487 -11.34 21.69 -30.38
N GLU A 488 -11.53 20.44 -30.82
CA GLU A 488 -10.64 19.31 -30.52
C GLU A 488 -9.34 19.36 -31.34
N GLN A 489 -9.39 19.86 -32.57
CA GLN A 489 -8.20 19.95 -33.44
C GLN A 489 -7.13 20.88 -32.87
N ALA A 490 -7.52 22.01 -32.27
CA ALA A 490 -6.58 22.98 -31.71
C ALA A 490 -5.85 22.43 -30.48
N VAL A 491 -6.57 21.78 -29.55
CA VAL A 491 -5.97 21.15 -28.37
C VAL A 491 -5.15 19.92 -28.75
N ASN A 492 -5.60 19.13 -29.74
CA ASN A 492 -4.88 17.95 -30.22
C ASN A 492 -3.53 18.25 -30.83
N ARG A 493 -3.34 19.42 -31.46
CA ARG A 493 -2.01 19.84 -31.95
C ARG A 493 -1.00 20.02 -30.81
N LEU A 494 -1.46 20.42 -29.62
CA LEU A 494 -0.64 20.54 -28.43
C LEU A 494 -0.48 19.20 -27.69
N SER A 495 -1.55 18.41 -27.58
CA SER A 495 -1.59 17.22 -26.72
C SER A 495 -1.04 15.95 -27.40
N SER A 496 -1.16 15.82 -28.73
CA SER A 496 -0.75 14.61 -29.47
C SER A 496 0.74 14.26 -29.31
N PRO A 497 1.69 15.21 -29.30
CA PRO A 497 3.11 14.92 -29.02
C PRO A 497 3.34 14.25 -27.67
N TYR A 498 2.48 14.52 -26.68
CA TYR A 498 2.52 13.88 -25.36
C TYR A 498 1.75 12.55 -25.32
N GLY A 499 1.18 12.11 -26.44
CA GLY A 499 0.38 10.88 -26.53
C GLY A 499 -1.04 11.02 -25.97
N VAL A 500 -1.60 12.24 -25.95
CA VAL A 500 -2.96 12.53 -25.50
C VAL A 500 -3.78 13.08 -26.66
N GLN A 501 -4.96 12.52 -26.92
CA GLN A 501 -5.85 12.99 -27.99
C GLN A 501 -7.29 13.12 -27.49
N PHE A 502 -7.90 14.28 -27.65
CA PHE A 502 -9.31 14.54 -27.40
C PHE A 502 -10.13 14.17 -28.64
N SER A 503 -11.22 13.42 -28.46
CA SER A 503 -12.05 12.94 -29.58
C SER A 503 -13.50 12.76 -29.19
N GLY A 504 -14.41 13.44 -29.87
CA GLY A 504 -15.85 13.20 -29.81
C GLY A 504 -16.52 13.58 -28.47
N MET A 505 -17.84 13.39 -28.44
CA MET A 505 -18.71 13.71 -27.31
C MET A 505 -19.38 12.44 -26.78
N VAL A 506 -19.41 12.30 -25.45
CA VAL A 506 -20.31 11.36 -24.79
C VAL A 506 -21.17 12.16 -23.83
N GLN A 507 -22.48 12.16 -24.05
CA GLN A 507 -23.47 12.68 -23.11
C GLN A 507 -24.00 11.50 -22.31
N ASN A 508 -23.65 11.42 -21.02
CA ASN A 508 -24.21 10.41 -20.13
C ASN A 508 -25.15 11.12 -19.12
N PRO A 509 -26.48 11.11 -19.35
CA PRO A 509 -27.44 11.74 -18.44
C PRO A 509 -27.57 11.00 -17.12
N ASP A 510 -27.27 9.69 -17.12
CA ASP A 510 -27.26 8.87 -15.92
C ASP A 510 -25.92 9.02 -15.21
N LYS A 511 -25.96 9.66 -14.03
CA LYS A 511 -24.89 9.53 -13.04
C LYS A 511 -24.80 8.04 -12.70
N ILE A 512 -23.86 7.32 -13.31
CA ILE A 512 -23.45 6.04 -12.75
C ILE A 512 -22.84 6.40 -11.40
N HIS A 513 -23.61 6.17 -10.34
CA HIS A 513 -23.07 6.07 -9.00
C HIS A 513 -22.13 4.86 -9.02
N VAL A 514 -20.90 5.08 -9.44
CA VAL A 514 -19.82 4.17 -9.08
C VAL A 514 -19.74 4.33 -7.56
N SER A 515 -20.39 3.42 -6.82
CA SER A 515 -20.10 3.25 -5.41
C SER A 515 -18.66 2.76 -5.34
N VAL A 516 -17.72 3.69 -5.35
CA VAL A 516 -16.31 3.34 -5.36
C VAL A 516 -16.04 2.68 -4.01
N ALA A 517 -15.45 1.49 -4.10
CA ALA A 517 -14.96 0.72 -2.96
C ALA A 517 -14.06 1.55 -2.02
N SER A 518 -13.55 2.71 -2.45
CA SER A 518 -12.85 3.70 -1.62
C SER A 518 -13.64 4.14 -0.38
N SER A 519 -14.97 4.28 -0.45
CA SER A 519 -15.77 4.64 0.73
C SER A 519 -15.83 3.50 1.75
N PHE A 520 -15.91 2.24 1.28
CA PHE A 520 -15.85 1.06 2.13
C PHE A 520 -14.45 0.89 2.71
N PHE A 521 -13.40 1.03 1.90
CA PHE A 521 -12.02 0.88 2.34
C PHE A 521 -11.58 2.01 3.29
N ASN A 522 -11.99 3.26 3.05
CA ASN A 522 -11.74 4.37 3.96
C ASN A 522 -12.53 4.21 5.26
N ARG A 523 -13.82 3.84 5.21
CA ARG A 523 -14.61 3.57 6.43
C ARG A 523 -14.09 2.37 7.22
N ALA A 524 -13.72 1.28 6.54
CA ALA A 524 -13.13 0.11 7.16
C ALA A 524 -11.76 0.45 7.77
N SER A 525 -10.96 1.26 7.08
CA SER A 525 -9.67 1.74 7.57
C SER A 525 -9.81 2.66 8.78
N ASP A 526 -10.76 3.59 8.76
CA ASP A 526 -11.06 4.48 9.88
C ASP A 526 -11.58 3.70 11.10
N LEU A 527 -12.44 2.71 10.86
CA LEU A 527 -12.98 1.84 11.91
C LEU A 527 -11.87 0.98 12.53
N LEU A 528 -11.02 0.33 11.72
CA LEU A 528 -9.87 -0.41 12.21
C LEU A 528 -8.85 0.49 12.91
N GLY A 529 -8.57 1.66 12.36
CA GLY A 529 -7.67 2.66 12.94
C GLY A 529 -8.16 3.15 14.30
N THR A 530 -9.48 3.31 14.46
CA THR A 530 -10.11 3.67 15.74
C THR A 530 -9.97 2.54 16.76
N VAL A 531 -10.24 1.29 16.37
CA VAL A 531 -10.07 0.11 17.22
C VAL A 531 -8.61 -0.05 17.68
N LEU A 532 -7.65 0.11 16.76
CA LEU A 532 -6.21 0.00 17.06
C LEU A 532 -5.70 1.16 17.94
N LYS A 533 -6.22 2.38 17.78
CA LYS A 533 -5.90 3.53 18.66
C LYS A 533 -6.40 3.32 20.09
N ILE A 534 -7.54 2.66 20.28
CA ILE A 534 -8.06 2.30 21.62
C ILE A 534 -7.13 1.31 22.30
N VAL A 535 -6.61 0.32 21.56
CA VAL A 535 -5.66 -0.67 22.11
C VAL A 535 -4.32 -0.05 22.48
N LYS A 536 -3.83 0.97 21.75
CA LYS A 536 -2.58 1.68 22.12
C LYS A 536 -2.70 2.50 23.41
N LYS A 537 -3.92 2.88 23.82
CA LYS A 537 -4.20 3.64 25.05
C LYS A 537 -4.45 2.76 26.28
N ALA A 538 -4.65 1.45 26.10
CA ALA A 538 -4.79 0.45 27.16
C ALA A 538 -3.46 -0.26 27.39
#